data_AF-A0AAD4ZX77-F1
#
_entry.id   AF-A0AAD4ZX77-F1
#
_cell.length_a   1.000
_cell.length_b   1.000
_cell.length_c   1.000
_cell.angle_alpha   90.00
_cell.angle_beta   90.00
_cell.angle_gamma   90.00
#
_symmetry.space_group_name_H-M   'P 1'
#
loop_
_entity.id
_entity.type
_entity.pdbx_description
1 polymer ?
#
loop_
_entity_poly.entity_id
_entity_poly.type
_entity_poly.pdbx_seq_one_letter_code
_entity_poly.pdbx_strand_id
1 'polypeptide(L)'
;MLDRNDPAYRDMVYLCSHFPKSNGIIANTFEEHKPHAVLKAIDGGLCVSDALTPPVYYIGSLIAEEKESGDSAEIEDYRLENSGQRFLWVVKKPPLDEKTNQVQGVNDFDLKGLLPEGFLERTKDRGLVVKSWAPQVAVLKKESVGGFVTHCGWNSVLEVVIAGVQMVA
;
A
#
# COMPACT_ATOMS: atom_id res chain seq x y z
N MET A 1 -5.00 10.70 11.59
CA MET A 1 -5.49 10.25 12.92
C MET A 1 -4.68 10.77 14.12
N LEU A 2 -3.94 11.88 13.97
CA LEU A 2 -3.24 12.51 15.10
C LEU A 2 -4.06 13.66 15.73
N ASP A 3 -5.07 14.16 15.00
CA ASP A 3 -6.01 15.14 15.54
C ASP A 3 -7.12 14.43 16.32
N ARG A 4 -7.25 14.77 17.61
CA ARG A 4 -8.28 14.21 18.51
C ARG A 4 -9.67 14.80 18.27
N ASN A 5 -9.74 15.91 17.52
CA ASN A 5 -10.99 16.55 17.16
C ASN A 5 -11.60 15.99 15.87
N ASP A 6 -10.82 15.20 15.12
CA ASP A 6 -11.29 14.47 13.95
C ASP A 6 -12.34 13.42 14.38
N PRO A 7 -13.56 13.40 13.80
CA PRO A 7 -14.54 12.36 14.06
C PRO A 7 -13.99 10.94 13.87
N ALA A 8 -13.11 10.73 12.89
CA ALA A 8 -12.49 9.43 12.63
C ALA A 8 -11.65 8.94 13.83
N TYR A 9 -11.03 9.86 14.58
CA TYR A 9 -10.31 9.50 15.81
C TYR A 9 -11.25 8.88 16.84
N ARG A 10 -12.45 9.45 17.01
CA ARG A 10 -13.45 8.92 17.95
C ARG A 10 -13.95 7.54 17.51
N ASP A 11 -14.19 7.35 16.21
CA ASP A 11 -14.59 6.06 15.67
C ASP A 11 -13.52 4.99 15.88
N MET A 12 -12.24 5.36 15.70
CA MET A 12 -11.14 4.44 15.99
C MET A 12 -11.02 4.10 17.47
N VAL A 13 -11.14 5.08 18.38
CA VAL A 13 -11.13 4.82 19.83
C VAL A 13 -12.30 3.92 20.22
N TYR A 14 -13.48 4.20 19.67
CA TYR A 14 -14.66 3.37 19.87
C TYR A 14 -14.42 1.93 19.40
N LEU A 15 -13.93 1.74 18.17
CA LEU A 15 -13.58 0.41 17.64
C LEU A 15 -12.55 -0.30 18.53
N CYS A 16 -11.47 0.40 18.89
CA CYS A 16 -10.40 -0.17 19.73
C CYS A 16 -10.90 -0.61 21.11
N SER A 17 -11.84 0.13 21.72
CA SER A 17 -12.45 -0.24 23.00
C SER A 17 -13.29 -1.52 22.97
N HIS A 18 -13.61 -2.02 21.77
CA HIS A 18 -14.36 -3.26 21.58
C HIS A 18 -13.47 -4.47 21.29
N PHE A 19 -12.19 -4.29 20.89
CA PHE A 19 -11.29 -5.43 20.66
C PHE A 19 -11.19 -6.38 21.85
N PRO A 20 -11.02 -5.92 23.12
CA PRO A 20 -10.93 -6.81 24.28
C PRO A 20 -12.21 -7.61 24.56
N LYS A 21 -13.35 -7.18 24.00
CA LYS A 21 -14.65 -7.86 24.17
C LYS A 21 -14.86 -9.01 23.17
N SER A 22 -13.96 -9.16 22.19
CA SER A 22 -14.03 -10.21 21.19
C SER A 22 -13.60 -11.57 21.76
N ASN A 23 -14.08 -12.66 21.14
CA ASN A 23 -13.63 -14.02 21.49
C ASN A 23 -12.26 -14.38 20.89
N GLY A 24 -11.73 -13.53 20.02
CA GLY A 24 -10.43 -13.70 19.38
C GLY A 24 -10.23 -12.69 18.25
N ILE A 25 -8.97 -12.47 17.89
CA ILE A 25 -8.54 -11.53 16.86
C ILE A 25 -7.87 -12.33 15.76
N ILE A 26 -8.29 -12.15 14.51
CA ILE A 26 -7.60 -12.73 13.35
C ILE A 26 -6.67 -11.67 12.79
N ALA A 27 -5.39 -12.00 12.67
CA ALA A 27 -4.39 -11.11 12.11
C ALA A 27 -3.79 -11.73 10.85
N ASN A 28 -3.90 -10.99 9.74
CA ASN A 28 -3.31 -11.32 8.44
C ASN A 28 -1.79 -11.08 8.48
N THR A 29 -1.05 -11.93 9.18
CA THR A 29 0.40 -11.83 9.37
C THR A 29 0.97 -13.19 9.75
N PHE A 30 2.30 -13.32 9.71
CA PHE A 30 3.00 -14.50 10.20
C PHE A 30 3.49 -14.26 11.62
N GLU A 31 3.41 -15.27 12.47
CA GLU A 31 3.94 -15.20 13.84
C GLU A 31 5.45 -14.89 13.83
N GLU A 32 6.19 -15.52 12.91
CA GLU A 32 7.65 -15.39 12.75
C GLU A 32 8.11 -13.99 12.30
N HIS A 33 7.23 -13.21 11.67
CA HIS A 33 7.58 -11.91 11.07
C HIS A 33 7.32 -10.73 12.02
N LYS A 34 6.84 -10.99 13.24
CA LYS A 34 6.66 -9.96 14.25
C LYS A 34 7.94 -9.76 15.05
N PRO A 35 8.32 -8.51 15.37
CA PRO A 35 9.33 -8.25 16.39
C PRO A 35 8.91 -8.93 17.69
N HIS A 36 9.82 -9.68 18.32
CA HIS A 36 9.55 -10.43 19.54
C HIS A 36 8.95 -9.58 20.68
N ALA A 37 9.25 -8.27 20.71
CA ALA A 37 8.66 -7.32 21.64
C ALA A 37 7.15 -7.10 21.42
N VAL A 38 6.67 -7.14 20.17
CA VAL A 38 5.25 -6.96 19.84
C VAL A 38 4.45 -8.19 20.26
N LEU A 39 4.95 -9.39 19.99
CA LEU A 39 4.33 -10.64 20.47
C LEU A 39 4.24 -10.64 22.00
N LYS A 40 5.36 -10.33 22.67
CA LYS A 40 5.39 -10.22 24.14
C LYS A 40 4.44 -9.16 24.69
N ALA A 41 4.24 -8.05 24.01
CA ALA A 41 3.31 -7.02 24.45
C ALA A 41 1.85 -7.47 24.33
N ILE A 42 1.50 -8.15 23.23
CA ILE A 42 0.17 -8.70 22.99
C ILE A 42 -0.12 -9.83 23.99
N ASP A 43 0.76 -10.82 24.07
CA ASP A 43 0.61 -12.01 24.91
C ASP A 43 0.71 -11.67 26.40
N GLY A 44 1.52 -10.66 26.74
CA GLY A 44 1.70 -10.16 28.09
C GLY A 44 0.59 -9.23 28.57
N GLY A 45 -0.47 -9.00 27.78
CA GLY A 45 -1.59 -8.15 28.17
C GLY A 45 -1.29 -6.65 28.20
N LEU A 46 -0.11 -6.22 27.72
CA LEU A 46 0.32 -4.81 27.77
C LEU A 46 -0.47 -3.91 26.81
N CYS A 47 -1.19 -4.49 25.86
CA CYS A 47 -2.04 -3.76 24.93
C CYS A 47 -3.40 -3.35 25.51
N VAL A 48 -3.80 -3.90 26.65
CA VAL A 48 -5.12 -3.66 27.25
C VAL A 48 -4.97 -3.49 28.76
N SER A 49 -5.15 -2.26 29.26
CA SER A 49 -4.89 -1.94 30.67
C SER A 49 -5.83 -2.64 31.67
N ASP A 50 -7.06 -2.95 31.25
CA ASP A 50 -8.16 -3.37 32.16
C ASP A 50 -8.83 -4.70 31.76
N ALA A 51 -8.28 -5.44 30.79
CA ALA A 51 -8.83 -6.73 30.35
C ALA A 51 -7.73 -7.60 29.73
N LEU A 52 -8.00 -8.90 29.61
CA LEU A 52 -7.10 -9.81 28.91
C LEU A 52 -7.11 -9.51 27.41
N THR A 53 -5.95 -9.60 26.78
CA THR A 53 -5.87 -9.65 25.32
C THR A 53 -6.58 -10.91 24.83
N PRO A 54 -7.59 -10.82 23.95
CA PRO A 54 -8.22 -12.01 23.37
C PRO A 54 -7.21 -12.84 22.58
N PRO A 55 -7.43 -14.16 22.42
CA PRO A 55 -6.54 -15.01 21.61
C PRO A 55 -6.35 -14.43 20.21
N VAL A 56 -5.10 -14.32 19.75
CA VAL A 56 -4.78 -13.82 18.40
C VAL A 56 -4.40 -14.99 17.50
N TYR A 57 -5.11 -15.16 16.39
CA TYR A 57 -4.87 -16.18 15.39
C TYR A 57 -4.16 -15.58 14.18
N TYR A 58 -2.93 -16.01 13.96
CA TYR A 58 -2.12 -15.62 12.81
C TYR A 58 -2.40 -16.59 11.67
N ILE A 59 -3.07 -16.10 10.63
CA ILE A 59 -3.51 -16.95 9.52
C ILE A 59 -2.60 -16.85 8.29
N GLY A 60 -1.46 -16.18 8.42
CA GLY A 60 -0.57 -15.90 7.30
C GLY A 60 -1.18 -14.91 6.33
N SER A 61 -0.57 -14.81 5.14
CA SER A 61 -0.93 -13.82 4.13
C SER A 61 -2.21 -14.16 3.38
N LEU A 62 -3.30 -13.51 3.75
CA LEU A 62 -4.48 -13.36 2.90
C LEU A 62 -4.25 -12.20 1.94
N ILE A 63 -4.10 -12.50 0.65
CA ILE A 63 -4.04 -11.51 -0.42
C ILE A 63 -5.36 -11.60 -1.19
N ALA A 64 -6.12 -10.51 -1.20
CA ALA A 64 -7.24 -10.35 -2.10
C ALA A 64 -6.73 -9.91 -3.48
N GLU A 65 -7.39 -10.32 -4.57
CA GLU A 65 -7.14 -9.73 -5.88
C GLU A 65 -7.69 -8.29 -5.87
N GLU A 66 -6.83 -7.31 -5.56
CA GLU A 66 -7.25 -5.93 -5.34
C GLU A 66 -7.00 -5.00 -6.54
N LYS A 67 -7.98 -4.10 -6.73
CA LYS A 67 -7.82 -2.81 -7.42
C LYS A 67 -7.78 -1.74 -6.33
N GLU A 68 -6.62 -1.12 -6.11
CA GLU A 68 -6.51 -0.04 -5.13
C GLU A 68 -5.74 1.19 -5.61
N SER A 69 -6.10 2.31 -4.97
CA SER A 69 -5.78 3.73 -5.17
C SER A 69 -4.49 4.15 -4.43
N GLY A 70 -3.96 5.32 -4.76
CA GLY A 70 -2.67 5.81 -4.27
C GLY A 70 -2.24 7.05 -5.04
N ASP A 71 -2.15 8.17 -4.32
CA ASP A 71 -1.69 9.46 -4.83
C ASP A 71 -0.21 9.65 -4.55
N SER A 72 0.54 10.12 -5.57
CA SER A 72 1.54 11.20 -5.52
C SER A 72 2.51 11.06 -6.70
N ALA A 73 2.30 11.81 -7.78
CA ALA A 73 3.04 11.62 -9.04
C ALA A 73 4.21 12.59 -9.27
N GLU A 74 4.32 13.73 -8.57
CA GLU A 74 5.16 14.83 -9.09
C GLU A 74 6.67 14.73 -8.78
N ILE A 75 7.09 13.98 -7.76
CA ILE A 75 8.51 13.89 -7.32
C ILE A 75 9.20 12.61 -7.87
N GLU A 76 8.44 11.64 -8.34
CA GLU A 76 8.94 10.30 -8.69
C GLU A 76 9.65 10.27 -10.05
N ASP A 77 9.22 11.10 -11.00
CA ASP A 77 9.55 11.04 -12.42
C ASP A 77 11.04 11.28 -12.67
N TYR A 78 11.58 12.35 -12.07
CA TYR A 78 12.96 12.75 -12.27
C TYR A 78 13.94 11.73 -11.67
N ARG A 79 13.56 11.07 -10.57
CA ARG A 79 14.38 10.04 -9.91
C ARG A 79 14.40 8.76 -10.73
N LEU A 80 13.25 8.38 -11.29
CA LEU A 80 13.12 7.20 -12.13
C LEU A 80 13.92 7.36 -13.43
N GLU A 81 13.82 8.53 -14.06
CA GLU A 81 14.61 8.87 -15.25
C GLU A 81 16.12 8.81 -14.92
N ASN A 82 16.60 9.52 -13.90
CA ASN A 82 18.03 9.58 -13.62
C ASN A 82 18.64 8.27 -13.10
N SER A 83 17.83 7.34 -12.59
CA SER A 83 18.33 6.06 -12.07
C SER A 83 19.02 5.17 -13.11
N GLY A 84 18.72 5.36 -14.40
CA GLY A 84 19.17 4.46 -15.47
C GLY A 84 18.54 3.06 -15.43
N GLN A 85 17.73 2.74 -14.42
CA GLN A 85 17.17 1.41 -14.22
C GLN A 85 15.93 1.18 -15.11
N ARG A 86 15.62 -0.10 -15.35
CA ARG A 86 14.34 -0.51 -15.95
C ARG A 86 13.23 -0.40 -14.92
N PHE A 87 12.05 0.03 -15.35
CA PHE A 87 10.93 0.22 -14.45
C PHE A 87 9.58 -0.12 -15.11
N LEU A 88 8.65 -0.56 -14.27
CA LEU A 88 7.22 -0.54 -14.54
C LEU A 88 6.59 0.43 -13.53
N TRP A 89 5.89 1.44 -14.00
CA TRP A 89 5.28 2.44 -13.12
C TRP A 89 3.79 2.56 -13.38
N VAL A 90 3.00 2.36 -12.32
CA VAL A 90 1.54 2.49 -12.34
C VAL A 90 1.17 3.90 -11.89
N VAL A 91 0.82 4.76 -12.85
CA VAL A 91 0.39 6.14 -12.56
C VAL A 91 -1.11 6.12 -12.30
N LYS A 92 -1.55 6.73 -11.20
CA LYS A 92 -2.98 6.88 -10.87
C LYS A 92 -3.43 8.30 -11.20
N LYS A 93 -4.73 8.45 -11.44
CA LYS A 93 -5.33 9.76 -11.71
C LYS A 93 -5.21 10.62 -10.45
N PRO A 94 -4.70 11.87 -10.53
CA PRO A 94 -4.73 12.77 -9.40
C PRO A 94 -6.18 12.99 -8.92
N PRO A 95 -6.40 13.30 -7.64
CA PRO A 95 -7.73 13.66 -7.15
C PRO A 95 -8.23 14.87 -7.92
N LEU A 96 -9.46 14.81 -8.45
CA LEU A 96 -10.07 15.99 -9.06
C LEU A 96 -10.42 17.00 -7.97
N ASP A 97 -10.03 18.26 -8.17
CA ASP A 97 -10.66 19.38 -7.47
C ASP A 97 -12.15 19.44 -7.85
N GLU A 98 -13.02 19.47 -6.84
CA GLU A 98 -14.50 19.44 -6.93
C GLU A 98 -15.14 20.55 -7.80
N LYS A 99 -14.35 21.44 -8.40
CA LYS A 99 -14.83 22.60 -9.17
C LYS A 99 -15.05 22.36 -10.67
N THR A 100 -14.69 21.19 -11.21
CA THR A 100 -14.90 20.91 -12.65
C THR A 100 -15.86 19.75 -12.85
N ASN A 101 -17.13 20.08 -13.17
CA ASN A 101 -18.15 19.17 -13.68
C ASN A 101 -17.77 18.64 -15.08
N GLN A 102 -16.70 17.86 -15.18
CA GLN A 102 -16.40 17.09 -16.38
C GLN A 102 -16.75 15.62 -16.14
N VAL A 103 -17.92 15.24 -16.66
CA VAL A 103 -18.30 13.85 -16.86
C VAL A 103 -17.37 13.29 -17.94
N GLN A 104 -16.25 12.70 -17.53
CA GLN A 104 -15.36 11.97 -18.43
C GLN A 104 -15.21 10.54 -17.95
N GLY A 105 -15.36 9.62 -18.90
CA GLY A 105 -15.38 8.18 -18.69
C GLY A 105 -14.26 7.69 -17.79
N VAL A 106 -14.63 6.72 -16.96
CA VAL A 106 -13.77 6.03 -16.01
C VAL A 106 -12.50 5.55 -16.74
N ASN A 107 -11.33 6.11 -16.38
CA ASN A 107 -9.96 5.61 -16.62
C ASN A 107 -9.08 6.21 -17.74
N ASP A 108 -9.52 7.16 -18.58
CA ASP A 108 -8.58 7.73 -19.57
C ASP A 108 -8.19 9.17 -19.20
N PHE A 109 -7.05 9.33 -18.51
CA PHE A 109 -6.39 10.61 -18.28
C PHE A 109 -5.11 10.69 -19.12
N ASP A 110 -4.73 11.89 -19.56
CA ASP A 110 -3.54 12.05 -20.39
C ASP A 110 -2.27 12.02 -19.53
N LEU A 111 -1.39 11.05 -19.80
CA LEU A 111 -0.08 10.97 -19.15
C LEU A 111 0.83 12.13 -19.54
N LYS A 112 0.67 12.71 -20.75
CA LYS A 112 1.51 13.84 -21.20
C LYS A 112 1.28 15.10 -20.37
N GLY A 113 0.09 15.25 -19.79
CA GLY A 113 -0.24 16.37 -18.89
C GLY A 113 0.20 16.15 -17.44
N LEU A 114 0.63 14.94 -17.08
CA LEU A 114 1.04 14.58 -15.72
C LEU A 114 2.55 14.38 -15.59
N LEU A 115 3.20 13.92 -16.65
CA LEU A 115 4.61 13.60 -16.68
C LEU A 115 5.41 14.77 -17.28
N PRO A 116 6.70 14.96 -16.89
CA PRO A 116 7.58 15.92 -17.52
C PRO A 116 7.60 15.78 -19.03
N GLU A 117 7.67 16.91 -19.73
CA GLU A 117 7.71 16.94 -21.19
C GLU A 117 8.79 15.99 -21.72
N GLY A 118 8.41 15.10 -22.63
CA GLY A 118 9.31 14.12 -23.25
C GLY A 118 9.73 12.94 -22.39
N PHE A 119 9.26 12.80 -21.13
CA PHE A 119 9.63 11.69 -20.23
C PHE A 119 9.39 10.31 -20.86
N LEU A 120 8.22 10.09 -21.45
CA LEU A 120 7.86 8.82 -22.10
C LEU A 120 8.82 8.47 -23.25
N GLU A 121 9.23 9.47 -24.05
CA GLU A 121 10.16 9.25 -25.16
C GLU A 121 11.59 8.99 -24.67
N ARG A 122 12.02 9.67 -23.61
CA ARG A 122 13.36 9.50 -23.03
C ARG A 122 13.54 8.19 -22.29
N THR A 123 12.44 7.54 -21.88
CA THR A 123 12.47 6.30 -21.09
C THR A 123 11.95 5.07 -21.82
N LYS A 124 11.47 5.20 -23.06
CA LYS A 124 10.78 4.12 -23.80
C LYS A 124 11.54 2.80 -23.97
N ASP A 125 12.86 2.82 -23.91
CA ASP A 125 13.72 1.64 -24.06
C ASP A 125 13.85 0.83 -22.75
N ARG A 126 13.49 1.43 -21.61
CA ARG A 126 13.68 0.83 -20.27
C ARG A 126 12.47 0.96 -19.33
N GLY A 127 11.54 1.86 -19.63
CA GLY A 127 10.41 2.21 -18.79
C GLY A 127 9.09 1.85 -19.45
N LEU A 128 8.20 1.24 -18.67
CA LEU A 128 6.80 1.05 -19.05
C LEU A 128 5.90 1.80 -18.05
N VAL A 129 5.13 2.76 -18.55
CA VAL A 129 4.15 3.51 -17.75
C VAL A 129 2.76 2.99 -18.07
N VAL A 130 2.04 2.55 -17.04
CA VAL A 130 0.67 2.04 -17.16
C VAL A 130 -0.29 2.91 -16.35
N LYS A 131 -1.48 3.17 -16.91
CA LYS A 131 -2.51 3.98 -16.26
C LYS A 131 -3.33 3.14 -15.29
N SER A 132 -3.62 3.71 -14.13
CA SER A 132 -4.55 3.25 -13.09
C SER A 132 -4.19 1.94 -12.38
N TRP A 133 -3.85 0.88 -13.12
CA TRP A 133 -3.72 -0.45 -12.56
C TRP A 133 -2.80 -1.36 -13.38
N ALA A 134 -2.10 -2.25 -12.66
CA ALA A 134 -1.38 -3.39 -13.21
C ALA A 134 -1.68 -4.63 -12.37
N PRO A 135 -1.59 -5.85 -12.93
CA PRO A 135 -1.76 -7.08 -12.18
C PRO A 135 -0.56 -7.32 -11.24
N GLN A 136 -0.51 -6.61 -10.11
CA GLN A 136 0.65 -6.51 -9.20
C GLN A 136 1.21 -7.89 -8.82
N VAL A 137 0.35 -8.81 -8.37
CA VAL A 137 0.74 -10.20 -8.05
C VAL A 137 1.40 -10.90 -9.24
N ALA A 138 0.89 -10.72 -10.46
CA ALA A 138 1.46 -11.34 -11.65
C ALA A 138 2.78 -10.69 -12.07
N VAL A 139 2.94 -9.38 -11.85
CA VAL A 139 4.18 -8.64 -12.07
C VAL A 139 5.25 -9.13 -11.09
N LEU A 140 4.95 -9.15 -9.78
CA LEU A 140 5.89 -9.55 -8.73
C LEU A 140 6.39 -11.00 -8.87
N LYS A 141 5.61 -11.88 -9.51
CA LYS A 141 6.02 -13.26 -9.81
C LYS A 141 7.03 -13.37 -10.96
N LYS A 142 7.37 -12.30 -11.67
CA LYS A 142 8.33 -12.33 -12.78
C LYS A 142 9.76 -12.22 -12.25
N GLU A 143 10.63 -13.12 -12.69
CA GLU A 143 12.07 -13.12 -12.36
C GLU A 143 12.79 -11.83 -12.74
N SER A 144 12.26 -11.07 -13.70
CA SER A 144 12.80 -9.76 -14.10
C SER A 144 12.57 -8.65 -13.08
N VAL A 145 11.75 -8.86 -12.06
CA VAL A 145 11.45 -7.88 -11.02
C VAL A 145 12.48 -8.00 -9.89
N GLY A 146 13.40 -7.03 -9.83
CA GLY A 146 14.45 -6.97 -8.81
C GLY A 146 14.10 -6.15 -7.56
N GLY A 147 13.03 -5.36 -7.61
CA GLY A 147 12.62 -4.51 -6.49
C GLY A 147 11.23 -3.92 -6.68
N PHE A 148 10.61 -3.51 -5.56
CA PHE A 148 9.27 -2.94 -5.53
C PHE A 148 9.24 -1.68 -4.65
N VAL A 149 8.89 -0.55 -5.24
CA VAL A 149 8.69 0.72 -4.50
C VAL A 149 7.24 0.74 -4.01
N THR A 150 7.02 0.94 -2.71
CA THR A 150 5.70 0.82 -2.12
C THR A 150 5.47 1.84 -1.01
N HIS A 151 4.23 2.33 -0.90
CA HIS A 151 3.78 3.13 0.25
C HIS A 151 3.54 2.29 1.52
N CYS A 152 3.91 1.01 1.51
CA CYS A 152 3.77 0.07 2.62
C CYS A 152 2.33 -0.27 3.02
N GLY A 153 1.39 -0.21 2.07
CA GLY A 153 0.06 -0.81 2.25
C GLY A 153 0.20 -2.30 2.59
N TRP A 154 -0.53 -2.75 3.61
CA TRP A 154 -0.29 -4.06 4.23
C TRP A 154 -0.38 -5.25 3.25
N ASN A 155 -1.37 -5.22 2.35
CA ASN A 155 -1.52 -6.25 1.30
C ASN A 155 -0.33 -6.25 0.33
N SER A 156 0.13 -5.08 -0.10
CA SER A 156 1.30 -4.95 -0.99
C SER A 156 2.58 -5.45 -0.33
N VAL A 157 2.77 -5.18 0.97
CA VAL A 157 3.92 -5.70 1.73
C VAL A 157 3.91 -7.23 1.74
N LEU A 158 2.76 -7.84 2.02
CA LEU A 158 2.63 -9.29 2.05
C LEU A 158 2.90 -9.94 0.69
N GLU A 159 2.39 -9.35 -0.39
CA GLU A 159 2.65 -9.82 -1.76
C GLU A 159 4.15 -9.85 -2.10
N VAL A 160 4.87 -8.78 -1.74
CA VAL A 160 6.30 -8.67 -2.01
C VAL A 160 7.12 -9.65 -1.18
N VAL A 161 6.77 -9.82 0.10
CA VAL A 161 7.39 -10.82 0.98
C VAL A 161 7.21 -12.22 0.41
N ILE A 162 6.00 -12.57 -0.04
CA ILE A 162 5.75 -13.87 -0.68
C ILE A 162 6.52 -14.03 -1.99
N ALA A 163 6.62 -12.97 -2.78
CA ALA A 163 7.37 -12.99 -4.04
C ALA A 163 8.89 -13.03 -3.83
N GLY A 164 9.38 -12.77 -2.60
CA GLY A 164 10.81 -12.70 -2.31
C GLY A 164 11.51 -11.51 -2.97
N VAL A 165 10.77 -10.43 -3.25
CA VAL A 165 11.29 -9.22 -3.91
C VAL A 165 11.72 -8.19 -2.86
N GLN A 166 12.79 -7.43 -3.12
CA GLN A 166 13.24 -6.37 -2.21
C GLN A 166 12.32 -5.14 -2.28
N MET A 167 12.02 -4.54 -1.13
CA MET A 167 11.16 -3.36 -1.04
C MET A 167 11.97 -2.07 -0.83
N VAL A 168 11.45 -0.98 -1.38
CA VAL A 168 11.81 0.39 -1.03
C VAL A 168 10.54 1.10 -0.55
N ALA A 169 10.62 1.70 0.64
CA ALA A 169 9.53 2.37 1.33
C ALA A 169 9.74 3.89 1.41
#